data_AF-A0A9W4XHE8-F1
#
_entry.id   AF-A0A9W4XHE8-F1
#
_cell.length_a   1.000
_cell.length_b   1.000
_cell.length_c   1.000
_cell.angle_alpha   90.00
_cell.angle_beta   90.00
_cell.angle_gamma   90.00
#
_symmetry.space_group_name_H-M   'P 1'
#
loop_
_entity.id
_entity.type
_entity.pdbx_description
1 polymer ?
#
loop_
_entity_poly.entity_id
_entity_poly.type
_entity_poly.pdbx_seq_one_letter_code
_entity_poly.pdbx_strand_id
1 'polypeptide(L)'
;MDFCFFLIGFQEFNKPLKDVGNVACYCGHCHNQTAFATRTINCVTLFFIPVLPFYYQKRLKCNTCGTTGGLDSTAIDRLKKGEPVAIG
;
A
#
# COMPACT_ATOMS: atom_id res chain seq x y z
N MET A 1 37.74 -18.05 -1.81
CA MET A 1 36.63 -17.87 -2.78
C MET A 1 35.55 -17.11 -2.04
N ASP A 2 35.60 -15.79 -2.13
CA ASP A 2 34.70 -14.87 -1.43
C ASP A 2 33.30 -14.95 -2.05
N PHE A 3 32.44 -15.75 -1.42
CA PHE A 3 31.02 -15.81 -1.74
C PHE A 3 30.32 -14.56 -1.19
N CYS A 4 30.53 -13.43 -1.84
CA CYS A 4 29.64 -12.28 -1.70
C CYS A 4 28.36 -12.54 -2.51
N PHE A 5 27.54 -13.49 -2.04
CA PHE A 5 26.12 -13.50 -2.41
C PHE A 5 25.55 -12.19 -1.89
N PHE A 6 25.03 -11.33 -2.76
CA PHE A 6 24.40 -10.09 -2.32
C PHE A 6 23.19 -10.45 -1.44
N LEU A 7 23.34 -10.21 -0.13
CA LEU A 7 22.37 -10.51 0.92
C LEU A 7 21.30 -9.43 1.08
N ILE A 8 21.30 -8.43 0.22
CA ILE A 8 20.44 -7.26 0.29
C ILE A 8 19.24 -7.50 -0.61
N GLY A 9 18.03 -7.52 -0.04
CA GLY A 9 16.77 -7.62 -0.76
C GLY A 9 15.82 -6.48 -0.42
N PHE A 10 14.72 -6.37 -1.17
CA PHE A 10 13.63 -5.45 -0.88
C PHE A 10 12.36 -6.24 -0.64
N GLN A 11 11.72 -6.00 0.50
CA GLN A 11 10.46 -6.64 0.86
C GLN A 11 9.39 -5.57 1.08
N GLU A 12 8.27 -5.73 0.37
CA GLU A 12 7.10 -4.86 0.51
C GLU A 12 6.10 -5.47 1.51
N PHE A 13 5.73 -4.71 2.53
CA PHE A 13 4.69 -5.06 3.48
C PHE A 13 3.48 -4.15 3.27
N ASN A 14 2.32 -4.76 3.05
CA ASN A 14 1.06 -4.06 2.89
C ASN A 14 0.20 -4.26 4.14
N LYS A 15 -0.15 -3.16 4.82
CA LYS A 15 -1.03 -3.19 6.00
C LYS A 15 -2.22 -2.25 5.77
N PRO A 16 -3.45 -2.64 6.12
CA PRO A 16 -4.59 -1.72 6.04
C PRO A 16 -4.35 -0.49 6.93
N LEU A 17 -4.82 0.68 6.49
CA LEU A 17 -4.81 1.89 7.34
C LEU A 17 -5.77 1.70 8.52
N LYS A 18 -5.34 2.00 9.75
CA LYS A 18 -6.17 1.80 10.95
C LYS A 18 -7.51 2.54 10.89
N ASP A 19 -7.53 3.75 10.34
CA ASP A 19 -8.70 4.63 10.40
C ASP A 19 -9.65 4.48 9.20
N VAL A 20 -9.11 4.14 8.03
CA VAL A 20 -9.83 4.15 6.74
C VAL A 20 -9.66 2.86 5.93
N GLY A 21 -8.96 1.86 6.47
CA GLY A 21 -8.65 0.61 5.76
C GLY A 21 -9.86 -0.29 5.51
N ASN A 22 -10.95 -0.10 6.25
CA ASN A 22 -12.21 -0.83 6.06
C ASN A 22 -13.19 -0.10 5.13
N VAL A 23 -12.86 1.11 4.67
CA VAL A 23 -13.73 1.89 3.78
C VAL A 23 -13.51 1.41 2.34
N ALA A 24 -14.55 0.81 1.77
CA ALA A 24 -14.57 0.41 0.37
C ALA A 24 -14.63 1.63 -0.54
N CYS A 25 -13.64 1.75 -1.41
CA CYS A 25 -13.51 2.81 -2.40
C CYS A 25 -13.84 2.25 -3.79
N TYR A 26 -14.31 3.13 -4.67
CA TYR A 26 -14.63 2.76 -6.05
C TYR A 26 -13.35 2.67 -6.89
N CYS A 27 -13.20 1.61 -7.66
CA CYS A 27 -12.13 1.46 -8.64
C CYS A 27 -12.68 1.73 -10.04
N GLY A 28 -12.18 2.78 -10.70
CA GLY A 28 -12.50 3.14 -12.08
C GLY A 28 -11.91 2.19 -13.13
N HIS A 29 -11.02 1.26 -12.75
CA HIS A 29 -10.48 0.25 -13.67
C HIS A 29 -11.38 -1.00 -13.77
N CYS A 30 -11.81 -1.55 -12.63
CA CYS A 30 -12.68 -2.74 -12.59
C CYS A 30 -14.15 -2.42 -12.31
N HIS A 31 -14.49 -1.14 -12.17
CA HIS A 31 -15.83 -0.63 -11.85
C HIS A 31 -16.44 -1.26 -10.58
N ASN A 32 -15.60 -1.68 -9.63
CA ASN A 32 -16.02 -2.35 -8.40
C ASN A 32 -15.63 -1.54 -7.15
N GLN A 33 -16.39 -1.71 -6.07
CA GLN A 33 -16.15 -1.06 -4.77
C GLN A 33 -15.27 -1.94 -3.86
N THR A 34 -14.09 -2.31 -4.35
CA THR A 34 -13.17 -3.23 -3.65
C THR A 34 -11.77 -2.64 -3.49
N ALA A 35 -11.64 -1.30 -3.57
CA ALA A 35 -10.41 -0.61 -3.27
C ALA A 35 -10.33 -0.21 -1.80
N PHE A 36 -9.20 -0.50 -1.16
CA PHE A 36 -8.99 -0.27 0.27
C PHE A 36 -7.71 0.53 0.52
N ALA A 37 -7.77 1.42 1.52
CA ALA A 37 -6.64 2.22 1.92
C ALA A 37 -5.59 1.36 2.64
N THR A 38 -4.41 1.24 2.02
CA THR A 38 -3.30 0.41 2.47
C THR A 38 -2.07 1.27 2.69
N ARG A 39 -1.36 1.02 3.79
CA ARG A 39 0.00 1.51 4.02
C ARG A 39 0.98 0.47 3.52
N THR A 40 1.79 0.87 2.57
CA THR A 40 2.91 0.09 2.06
C THR A 40 4.18 0.49 2.79
N ILE A 41 4.93 -0.49 3.27
CA ILE A 41 6.20 -0.33 3.96
C ILE A 41 7.24 -1.13 3.20
N ASN A 42 8.23 -0.46 2.64
CA ASN A 42 9.34 -1.11 1.96
C ASN A 42 10.51 -1.23 2.94
N CYS A 43 10.91 -2.47 3.20
CA CYS A 43 12.05 -2.80 4.04
C CYS A 43 13.20 -3.33 3.20
N VAL A 44 14.41 -2.89 3.51
CA VAL A 44 15.63 -3.52 3.07
C VAL A 44 15.86 -4.75 3.95
N THR A 45 16.02 -5.90 3.32
CA THR A 45 16.31 -7.16 3.99
C THR A 45 17.81 -7.45 3.90
N LEU A 46 18.40 -7.97 4.97
CA LEU A 46 19.77 -8.50 5.00
C LEU A 46 19.66 -9.98 5.38
N PHE A 47 20.22 -10.89 4.58
CA PHE A 47 20.06 -12.34 4.79
C PHE A 47 18.59 -12.78 4.87
N PHE A 48 17.71 -12.18 4.07
CA PHE A 48 16.26 -12.43 4.08
C PHE A 48 15.54 -11.99 5.37
N ILE A 49 16.23 -11.35 6.31
CA ILE A 49 15.64 -10.75 7.51
C ILE A 49 15.36 -9.28 7.22
N PRO A 50 14.12 -8.77 7.32
CA PRO A 50 13.82 -7.34 7.17
C PRO A 50 14.44 -6.55 8.32
N VAL A 51 15.48 -5.76 8.02
CA VAL A 51 16.26 -5.06 9.06
C VAL A 51 15.89 -3.58 9.14
N LEU A 52 15.69 -2.92 7.99
CA LEU A 52 15.51 -1.47 7.96
C LEU A 52 14.34 -1.04 7.05
N PRO A 53 13.28 -0.42 7.59
CA PRO A 53 12.23 0.19 6.78
C PRO A 53 12.75 1.48 6.16
N PHE A 54 12.79 1.55 4.83
CA PHE A 54 13.31 2.72 4.11
C PHE A 54 12.20 3.65 3.60
N TYR A 55 11.04 3.12 3.25
CA TYR A 55 9.98 3.93 2.64
C TYR A 55 8.59 3.56 3.15
N TYR A 56 7.80 4.59 3.45
CA TYR A 56 6.41 4.46 3.85
C TYR A 56 5.54 5.18 2.83
N GLN A 57 4.62 4.47 2.21
CA GLN A 57 3.65 5.07 1.28
C GLN A 57 2.22 4.74 1.70
N LYS A 58 1.32 5.68 1.50
CA LYS A 58 -0.12 5.46 1.62
C LYS A 58 -0.68 5.34 0.21
N ARG A 59 -1.42 4.27 -0.05
CA ARG A 59 -1.95 3.93 -1.38
C ARG A 59 -3.35 3.37 -1.21
N LEU A 60 -4.21 3.58 -2.20
CA LEU A 60 -5.43 2.81 -2.36
C LEU A 60 -5.11 1.62 -3.25
N LYS A 61 -5.49 0.41 -2.85
CA LYS A 61 -5.26 -0.82 -3.62
C LYS A 61 -6.58 -1.55 -3.83
N CYS A 62 -6.90 -1.86 -5.08
CA CYS A 62 -8.02 -2.74 -5.41
C CYS A 62 -7.65 -4.19 -5.12
N ASN A 63 -8.48 -4.89 -4.35
CA ASN A 63 -8.29 -6.32 -4.07
C ASN A 63 -8.68 -7.21 -5.28
N THR A 64 -9.44 -6.68 -6.24
CA THR A 64 -9.92 -7.43 -7.40
C THR A 64 -8.96 -7.33 -8.59
N CYS A 65 -8.63 -6.12 -9.04
CA CYS A 65 -7.76 -5.92 -10.21
C CYS A 65 -6.31 -5.57 -9.86
N GLY A 66 -6.00 -5.31 -8.58
CA GLY A 66 -4.66 -4.93 -8.15
C GLY A 66 -4.25 -3.50 -8.52
N THR A 67 -5.10 -2.71 -9.18
CA THR A 67 -4.86 -1.29 -9.46
C THR A 67 -4.53 -0.55 -8.17
N THR A 68 -3.49 0.28 -8.22
CA THR A 68 -3.08 1.13 -7.10
C THR A 68 -3.17 2.59 -7.46
N GLY A 69 -3.66 3.41 -6.53
CA GLY A 69 -3.67 4.86 -6.62
C GLY A 69 -2.90 5.47 -5.45
N GLY A 70 -2.20 6.58 -5.70
CA GLY A 70 -1.63 7.39 -4.63
C GLY A 70 -2.73 7.90 -3.70
N LEU A 71 -2.49 7.90 -2.40
CA LEU A 71 -3.46 8.39 -1.42
C LEU A 71 -2.86 9.58 -0.66
N ASP A 72 -3.29 10.78 -1.05
CA ASP A 72 -2.91 12.04 -0.41
C ASP A 72 -3.63 12.25 0.94
N SER A 73 -3.07 13.14 1.78
CA SER A 73 -3.67 13.51 3.07
C SER A 73 -5.10 14.03 2.93
N THR A 74 -5.37 14.85 1.91
CA THR A 74 -6.71 15.37 1.62
C THR A 74 -7.70 14.24 1.32
N ALA A 75 -7.31 13.25 0.51
CA ALA A 75 -8.14 12.09 0.19
C ALA A 75 -8.41 11.21 1.44
N ILE A 76 -7.45 11.11 2.36
CA ILE A 76 -7.64 10.41 3.64
C ILE A 76 -8.69 11.14 4.49
N ASP A 77 -8.64 12.46 4.58
CA ASP A 77 -9.61 13.22 5.36
C ASP A 77 -11.02 13.13 4.76
N ARG A 78 -11.13 13.04 3.43
CA ARG A 78 -12.39 12.76 2.73
C ARG A 78 -12.92 11.36 3.06
N LEU A 79 -12.06 10.35 3.06
CA LEU A 79 -12.42 8.98 3.48
C LEU A 79 -12.88 8.92 4.94
N LYS A 80 -12.25 9.70 5.83
CA LYS A 80 -12.70 9.81 7.22
C LYS A 80 -14.08 10.44 7.36
N LYS A 81 -14.45 11.35 6.45
CA LYS A 81 -15.78 11.97 6.37
C LYS A 81 -16.82 11.08 5.67
N GLY A 82 -16.44 9.91 5.16
CA GLY A 82 -17.32 9.02 4.41
C GLY A 82 -17.57 9.47 2.97
N GLU A 83 -16.77 10.39 2.44
CA GLU A 83 -16.89 10.80 1.04
C GLU A 83 -16.30 9.72 0.12
N PRO A 84 -16.96 9.44 -1.02
CA PRO A 84 -16.47 8.46 -1.98
C PRO A 84 -15.18 8.96 -2.63
N VAL A 85 -14.09 8.21 -2.45
CA VAL A 85 -12.84 8.39 -3.20
C VAL A 85 -12.76 7.30 -4.25
N ALA A 86 -12.42 7.69 -5.48
CA ALA A 86 -12.22 6.77 -6.58
C ALA A 86 -10.73 6.66 -6.91
N ILE A 87 -10.30 5.45 -7.29
CA ILE A 87 -9.00 5.25 -7.97
C ILE A 87 -9.26 4.94 -9.44
N GLY A 88 -8.67 5.70 -10.35
CA GLY A 88 -8.84 5.53 -11.80
C GLY A 88 -7.52 5.80 -12.49
#